data_AF-A0A7J3FP21-F1
#
_entry.id   AF-A0A7J3FP21-F1
#
_cell.length_a   1.000
_cell.length_b   1.000
_cell.length_c   1.000
_cell.angle_alpha   90.00
_cell.angle_beta   90.00
_cell.angle_gamma   90.00
#
_symmetry.space_group_name_H-M   'P 1'
#
loop_
_entity.id
_entity.type
_entity.pdbx_description
1 polymer ?
#
loop_
_entity_poly.entity_id
_entity_poly.type
_entity_poly.pdbx_seq_one_letter_code
_entity_poly.pdbx_strand_id
1 'polypeptide(L)'
;MEYVHVDDFTREVYWILGYHNEDGIPVHRWLLGASKDISQYFDEEDEKCFLTSTETWTGANNKEELDDRLNRRHLRTGVKVRDVPKYYWDPYDWGMGVRDVIMDMRTELFSKWLHATLYISGVSAYISTIAQNALMSSEFFLYVYYGLNTAALGVKYNLFSYVPLPPILRTLLGLTQETFVKRMSELFLGGYNTIHKYACSEKKIPNLFKIRKFQWEHGQFYPHVKGILPPSVLARAIPPSLEPINLRQYLETPPSKEFLELLESEGGLNKETGQLPSIEETGRFHFLFDPSVEPLQPKDFPPLDPNKGQIWPFDITREKVEIMVEEGYDGSGKNLEYYSKLADKKMGKKVD
;
A
#
# COMPACT_ATOMS: atom_id res chain seq x y z
N MET A 1 -16.23 -2.82 4.64
CA MET A 1 -15.40 -1.83 3.93
C MET A 1 -15.64 -2.05 2.44
N GLU A 2 -15.72 -0.98 1.67
CA GLU A 2 -15.84 -0.99 0.20
C GLU A 2 -14.62 -0.30 -0.40
N TYR A 3 -14.08 -0.81 -1.50
CA TYR A 3 -13.08 -0.14 -2.32
C TYR A 3 -13.71 0.24 -3.65
N VAL A 4 -13.69 1.52 -3.95
CA VAL A 4 -14.25 2.14 -5.14
C VAL A 4 -13.08 2.51 -6.03
N HIS A 5 -12.86 1.71 -7.07
CA HIS A 5 -11.77 1.91 -8.01
C HIS A 5 -12.24 2.77 -9.18
N VAL A 6 -11.47 3.82 -9.44
CA VAL A 6 -11.74 4.81 -10.48
C VAL A 6 -10.65 4.74 -11.53
N ASP A 7 -11.07 4.70 -12.79
CA ASP A 7 -10.15 4.87 -13.92
C ASP A 7 -9.84 6.35 -14.05
N ASP A 8 -8.58 6.71 -13.82
CA ASP A 8 -8.12 8.09 -13.81
C ASP A 8 -8.28 8.79 -15.17
N PHE A 9 -8.31 8.04 -16.27
CA PHE A 9 -8.41 8.59 -17.62
C PHE A 9 -9.86 8.85 -18.03
N THR A 10 -10.72 7.86 -17.85
CA THR A 10 -12.16 8.00 -18.19
C THR A 10 -12.94 8.73 -17.11
N ARG A 11 -12.39 8.81 -15.89
CA ARG A 11 -13.03 9.32 -14.68
C ARG A 11 -14.32 8.58 -14.37
N GLU A 12 -14.31 7.26 -14.57
CA GLU A 12 -15.43 6.38 -14.26
C GLU A 12 -15.09 5.39 -13.14
N VAL A 13 -16.05 5.12 -12.26
CA VAL A 13 -15.96 3.97 -11.36
C VAL A 13 -16.15 2.71 -12.20
N TYR A 14 -15.15 1.83 -12.22
CA TYR A 14 -15.20 0.58 -13.00
C TYR A 14 -15.29 -0.67 -12.12
N TRP A 15 -15.04 -0.56 -10.82
CA TRP A 15 -15.03 -1.70 -9.90
C TRP A 15 -15.30 -1.27 -8.47
N ILE A 16 -16.23 -1.96 -7.80
CA ILE A 16 -16.50 -1.80 -6.38
C ILE A 16 -16.53 -3.17 -5.71
N LEU A 17 -15.53 -3.46 -4.89
CA LEU A 17 -15.47 -4.67 -4.07
C LEU A 17 -15.57 -4.32 -2.60
N GLY A 18 -16.04 -5.26 -1.79
CA GLY A 18 -16.06 -5.05 -0.35
C GLY A 18 -16.01 -6.32 0.46
N TYR A 19 -15.91 -6.09 1.77
CA TYR A 19 -15.94 -7.15 2.77
C TYR A 19 -16.47 -6.66 4.11
N HIS A 20 -16.99 -7.59 4.89
CA HIS A 20 -17.30 -7.41 6.30
C HIS A 20 -16.19 -8.01 7.16
N ASN A 21 -15.79 -7.27 8.21
CA ASN A 21 -14.79 -7.72 9.17
C ASN A 21 -15.42 -7.92 10.54
N GLU A 22 -15.06 -9.03 11.17
CA GLU A 22 -15.28 -9.28 12.60
C GLU A 22 -13.90 -9.47 13.25
N ASP A 23 -13.63 -8.76 14.35
CA ASP A 23 -12.34 -8.78 15.06
C ASP A 23 -11.10 -8.57 14.15
N GLY A 24 -11.25 -7.74 13.12
CA GLY A 24 -10.19 -7.44 12.15
C GLY A 24 -10.01 -8.50 11.05
N ILE A 25 -10.81 -9.56 11.04
CA ILE A 25 -10.74 -10.66 10.07
C ILE A 25 -11.89 -10.53 9.06
N PRO A 26 -11.62 -10.58 7.74
CA PRO A 26 -12.68 -10.60 6.73
C PRO A 26 -13.47 -11.92 6.78
N VAL A 27 -14.74 -11.84 7.19
CA VAL A 27 -15.64 -13.00 7.34
C VAL A 27 -16.65 -13.13 6.19
N HIS A 28 -16.94 -12.04 5.48
CA HIS A 28 -17.85 -12.03 4.33
C HIS A 28 -17.34 -11.08 3.25
N ARG A 29 -17.49 -11.41 1.98
CA ARG A 29 -16.97 -10.61 0.85
C ARG A 29 -17.99 -10.46 -0.27
N TRP A 30 -17.81 -9.47 -1.13
CA TRP A 30 -18.70 -9.25 -2.28
C TRP A 30 -18.01 -8.45 -3.40
N LEU A 31 -18.55 -8.62 -4.60
CA LEU A 31 -18.36 -7.70 -5.72
C LEU A 31 -19.68 -6.93 -5.92
N LEU A 32 -19.68 -5.65 -5.53
CA LEU A 32 -20.87 -4.81 -5.64
C LEU A 32 -21.13 -4.44 -7.11
N GLY A 33 -20.11 -4.01 -7.84
CA GLY A 33 -20.25 -3.64 -9.24
C GLY A 33 -18.94 -3.74 -10.02
N ALA A 34 -19.04 -4.03 -11.30
CA ALA A 34 -17.92 -4.09 -12.23
C ALA A 34 -18.39 -3.66 -13.62
N SER A 35 -17.59 -2.87 -14.33
CA SER A 35 -17.94 -2.46 -15.69
C SER A 35 -17.89 -3.65 -16.65
N LYS A 36 -18.60 -3.56 -17.77
CA LYS A 36 -18.48 -4.54 -18.88
C LYS A 36 -17.04 -4.70 -19.35
N ASP A 37 -16.29 -3.59 -19.41
CA ASP A 37 -14.90 -3.60 -19.86
C ASP A 37 -13.96 -4.40 -18.95
N ILE A 38 -14.28 -4.51 -17.67
CA ILE A 38 -13.50 -5.30 -16.71
C ILE A 38 -14.02 -6.74 -16.64
N SER A 39 -15.34 -6.90 -16.51
CA SER A 39 -15.96 -8.23 -16.34
C SER A 39 -15.85 -9.13 -17.58
N GLN A 40 -15.55 -8.57 -18.76
CA GLN A 40 -15.22 -9.38 -19.95
C GLN A 40 -13.95 -10.22 -19.76
N TYR A 41 -13.06 -9.84 -18.86
CA TYR A 41 -11.82 -10.57 -18.57
C TYR A 41 -11.97 -11.64 -17.48
N PHE A 42 -13.16 -11.78 -16.88
CA PHE A 42 -13.42 -12.85 -15.91
C PHE A 42 -13.28 -14.21 -16.56
N ASP A 43 -12.47 -15.06 -15.94
CA ASP A 43 -12.43 -16.48 -16.27
C ASP A 43 -13.43 -17.30 -15.44
N GLU A 44 -13.45 -18.62 -15.64
CA GLU A 44 -14.38 -19.52 -14.94
C GLU A 44 -14.25 -19.45 -13.41
N GLU A 45 -13.04 -19.21 -12.89
CA GLU A 45 -12.81 -19.06 -11.46
C GLU A 45 -13.39 -17.73 -10.96
N ASP A 46 -13.17 -16.65 -11.71
CA ASP A 46 -13.70 -15.33 -11.38
C ASP A 46 -15.23 -15.30 -11.46
N GLU A 47 -15.83 -15.93 -12.48
CA GLU A 47 -17.28 -16.05 -12.60
C GLU A 47 -17.87 -16.86 -11.44
N LYS A 48 -17.26 -18.00 -11.10
CA LYS A 48 -17.69 -18.78 -9.94
C LYS A 48 -17.57 -17.97 -8.64
N CYS A 49 -16.50 -17.19 -8.49
CA CYS A 49 -16.29 -16.37 -7.30
C CYS A 49 -17.28 -15.20 -7.23
N PHE A 50 -17.43 -14.44 -8.31
CA PHE A 50 -18.12 -13.14 -8.30
C PHE A 50 -19.60 -13.23 -8.67
N LEU A 51 -20.04 -14.31 -9.31
CA LEU A 51 -21.42 -14.50 -9.77
C LEU A 51 -22.15 -15.64 -9.03
N THR A 52 -21.54 -16.21 -7.99
CA THR A 52 -22.20 -17.20 -7.13
C THR A 52 -22.20 -16.71 -5.69
N SER A 53 -23.36 -16.80 -5.02
CA SER A 53 -23.45 -16.51 -3.60
C SER A 53 -23.22 -17.76 -2.76
N THR A 54 -22.46 -17.62 -1.68
CA THR A 54 -22.13 -18.65 -0.69
C THR A 54 -22.35 -18.09 0.73
N GLU A 55 -22.06 -18.87 1.77
CA GLU A 55 -22.16 -18.39 3.17
C GLU A 55 -21.20 -17.24 3.49
N THR A 56 -20.07 -17.14 2.77
CA THR A 56 -19.00 -16.15 3.01
C THR A 56 -18.81 -15.18 1.85
N TRP A 57 -19.61 -15.30 0.80
CA TRP A 57 -19.54 -14.47 -0.39
C TRP A 57 -20.92 -14.13 -0.93
N THR A 58 -21.12 -12.88 -1.35
CA THR A 58 -22.31 -12.48 -2.12
C THR A 58 -21.91 -12.10 -3.53
N GLY A 59 -22.39 -12.87 -4.50
CA GLY A 59 -22.22 -12.60 -5.93
C GLY A 59 -23.44 -11.91 -6.55
N ALA A 60 -23.25 -11.31 -7.72
CA ALA A 60 -24.36 -10.91 -8.60
C ALA A 60 -24.89 -12.13 -9.38
N ASN A 61 -26.08 -12.05 -9.97
CA ASN A 61 -26.60 -13.18 -10.76
C ASN A 61 -25.88 -13.32 -12.12
N ASN A 62 -25.40 -12.22 -12.67
CA ASN A 62 -24.69 -12.18 -13.95
C ASN A 62 -23.86 -10.89 -14.09
N LYS A 63 -23.08 -10.81 -15.18
CA LYS A 63 -22.24 -9.63 -15.51
C LYS A 63 -23.06 -8.36 -15.80
N GLU A 64 -24.28 -8.50 -16.33
CA GLU A 64 -25.15 -7.36 -16.63
C GLU A 64 -25.61 -6.67 -15.34
N GLU A 65 -25.99 -7.44 -14.33
CA GLU A 65 -26.36 -6.91 -13.02
C GLU A 65 -25.21 -6.13 -12.36
N LEU A 66 -23.95 -6.60 -12.50
CA LEU A 66 -22.78 -5.88 -12.00
C LEU A 66 -22.61 -4.50 -12.65
N ASP A 67 -22.80 -4.41 -13.97
CA ASP A 67 -22.68 -3.17 -14.72
C ASP A 67 -23.85 -2.21 -14.41
N ASP A 68 -25.06 -2.77 -14.26
CA ASP A 68 -26.28 -2.04 -13.91
C ASP A 68 -26.21 -1.42 -12.51
N ARG A 69 -25.59 -2.10 -11.55
CA ARG A 69 -25.36 -1.53 -10.21
C ARG A 69 -24.49 -0.28 -10.27
N LEU A 70 -23.51 -0.19 -11.17
CA LEU A 70 -22.73 1.04 -11.41
C LEU A 70 -23.56 2.14 -12.09
N ASN A 71 -24.63 1.78 -12.80
CA ASN A 71 -25.56 2.73 -13.43
C ASN A 71 -26.67 3.25 -12.49
N ARG A 72 -26.76 2.72 -11.25
CA ARG A 72 -27.69 3.24 -10.25
C ARG A 72 -27.40 4.72 -9.95
N ARG A 73 -28.48 5.49 -9.75
CA ARG A 73 -28.42 6.94 -9.57
C ARG A 73 -28.67 7.32 -8.12
N HIS A 74 -27.92 8.30 -7.65
CA HIS A 74 -28.21 8.97 -6.40
C HIS A 74 -29.57 9.69 -6.48
N LEU A 75 -30.45 9.47 -5.51
CA LEU A 75 -31.83 9.99 -5.53
C LEU A 75 -31.89 11.53 -5.62
N ARG A 76 -31.07 12.24 -4.83
CA ARG A 76 -31.02 13.71 -4.83
C ARG A 76 -30.31 14.33 -6.05
N THR A 77 -29.14 13.84 -6.44
CA THR A 77 -28.31 14.49 -7.47
C THR A 77 -28.56 13.94 -8.87
N GLY A 78 -29.17 12.75 -8.99
CA GLY A 78 -29.35 12.04 -10.25
C GLY A 78 -28.06 11.47 -10.84
N VAL A 79 -26.90 11.72 -10.24
CA VAL A 79 -25.59 11.25 -10.71
C VAL A 79 -25.50 9.74 -10.55
N LYS A 80 -25.03 9.06 -11.60
CA LYS A 80 -24.77 7.60 -11.54
C LYS A 80 -23.52 7.34 -10.70
N VAL A 81 -23.48 6.22 -9.98
CA VAL A 81 -22.28 5.76 -9.25
C VAL A 81 -21.04 5.80 -10.15
N ARG A 82 -21.17 5.27 -11.38
CA ARG A 82 -20.13 5.29 -12.41
C ARG A 82 -19.56 6.69 -12.67
N ASP A 83 -20.42 7.70 -12.74
CA ASP A 83 -20.06 9.03 -13.19
C ASP A 83 -19.62 9.97 -12.06
N VAL A 84 -19.70 9.54 -10.79
CA VAL A 84 -19.30 10.37 -9.63
C VAL A 84 -17.92 11.02 -9.83
N PRO A 85 -16.87 10.31 -10.28
CA PRO A 85 -15.55 10.90 -10.45
C PRO A 85 -15.47 11.94 -11.58
N LYS A 86 -16.49 12.10 -12.43
CA LYS A 86 -16.56 13.19 -13.42
C LYS A 86 -16.97 14.52 -12.77
N TYR A 87 -17.73 14.46 -11.68
CA TYR A 87 -18.24 15.64 -10.96
C TYR A 87 -17.34 16.06 -9.80
N TYR A 88 -16.59 15.11 -9.24
CA TYR A 88 -15.70 15.34 -8.10
C TYR A 88 -14.25 15.07 -8.48
N TRP A 89 -13.34 15.85 -7.91
CA TRP A 89 -11.93 15.76 -8.26
C TRP A 89 -11.23 14.67 -7.47
N ASP A 90 -11.37 14.63 -6.14
CA ASP A 90 -10.53 13.78 -5.28
C ASP A 90 -11.19 12.47 -4.79
N PRO A 91 -10.38 11.46 -4.41
CA PRO A 91 -10.89 10.17 -3.93
C PRO A 91 -11.79 10.24 -2.70
N TYR A 92 -11.62 11.24 -1.84
CA TYR A 92 -12.49 11.40 -0.67
C TYR A 92 -13.89 11.80 -1.12
N ASP A 93 -13.97 12.79 -2.01
CA ASP A 93 -15.22 13.22 -2.60
C ASP A 93 -15.88 12.13 -3.45
N TRP A 94 -15.09 11.29 -4.14
CA TRP A 94 -15.61 10.10 -4.84
C TRP A 94 -16.30 9.16 -3.86
N GLY A 95 -15.64 8.83 -2.75
CA GLY A 95 -16.18 7.96 -1.70
C GLY A 95 -17.44 8.53 -1.06
N MET A 96 -17.48 9.84 -0.81
CA MET A 96 -18.67 10.55 -0.33
C MET A 96 -19.81 10.50 -1.36
N GLY A 97 -19.52 10.75 -2.63
CA GLY A 97 -20.51 10.84 -3.70
C GLY A 97 -21.21 9.51 -4.02
N VAL A 98 -20.55 8.38 -3.80
CA VAL A 98 -21.15 7.05 -3.99
C VAL A 98 -21.78 6.47 -2.72
N ARG A 99 -21.50 7.06 -1.55
CA ARG A 99 -21.82 6.47 -0.24
C ARG A 99 -23.29 6.15 -0.05
N ASP A 100 -24.15 7.11 -0.35
CA ASP A 100 -25.59 6.98 -0.12
C ASP A 100 -26.17 5.87 -1.01
N VAL A 101 -25.75 5.81 -2.27
CA VAL A 101 -26.19 4.77 -3.21
C VAL A 101 -25.72 3.39 -2.76
N ILE A 102 -24.49 3.28 -2.25
CA ILE A 102 -23.99 2.01 -1.69
C ILE A 102 -24.78 1.62 -0.43
N MET A 103 -25.09 2.55 0.47
CA MET A 103 -25.92 2.26 1.66
C MET A 103 -27.31 1.72 1.29
N ASP A 104 -27.93 2.29 0.26
CA ASP A 104 -29.21 1.79 -0.27
C ASP A 104 -29.05 0.37 -0.82
N MET A 105 -28.04 0.12 -1.65
CA MET A 105 -27.72 -1.22 -2.16
C MET A 105 -27.44 -2.22 -1.01
N ARG A 106 -26.79 -1.79 0.07
CA ARG A 106 -26.53 -2.67 1.23
C ARG A 106 -27.82 -3.09 1.93
N THR A 107 -28.83 -2.24 1.92
CA THR A 107 -30.14 -2.59 2.49
C THR A 107 -30.82 -3.71 1.70
N GLU A 108 -30.65 -3.70 0.39
CA GLU A 108 -31.20 -4.73 -0.50
C GLU A 108 -30.35 -6.02 -0.50
N LEU A 109 -29.03 -5.89 -0.58
CA LEU A 109 -28.12 -7.01 -0.86
C LEU A 109 -27.51 -7.64 0.39
N PHE A 110 -27.41 -6.88 1.50
CA PHE A 110 -26.65 -7.26 2.68
C PHE A 110 -27.42 -6.99 3.98
N SER A 111 -28.67 -7.45 4.05
CA SER A 111 -29.58 -7.22 5.18
C SER A 111 -28.97 -7.61 6.55
N LYS A 112 -28.14 -8.67 6.59
CA LYS A 112 -27.42 -9.09 7.80
C LYS A 112 -26.49 -8.02 8.38
N TRP A 113 -25.95 -7.16 7.53
CA TRP A 113 -24.88 -6.19 7.89
C TRP A 113 -25.37 -4.74 7.90
N LEU A 114 -26.69 -4.52 7.91
CA LEU A 114 -27.33 -3.21 7.88
C LEU A 114 -26.78 -2.22 8.91
N HIS A 115 -26.54 -2.69 10.13
CA HIS A 115 -26.06 -1.86 11.24
C HIS A 115 -24.54 -1.73 11.30
N ALA A 116 -23.81 -2.42 10.42
CA ALA A 116 -22.35 -2.33 10.39
C ALA A 116 -21.88 -1.00 9.79
N THR A 117 -20.90 -0.39 10.45
CA THR A 117 -20.26 0.85 9.98
C THR A 117 -19.71 0.69 8.57
N LEU A 118 -20.21 1.51 7.65
CA LEU A 118 -19.70 1.56 6.29
C LEU A 118 -18.46 2.45 6.22
N TYR A 119 -17.33 1.85 5.84
CA TYR A 119 -16.14 2.55 5.38
C TYR A 119 -16.03 2.36 3.87
N ILE A 120 -15.86 3.46 3.14
CA ILE A 120 -15.60 3.46 1.70
C ILE A 120 -14.20 3.97 1.47
N SER A 121 -13.45 3.27 0.64
CA SER A 121 -12.14 3.66 0.19
C SER A 121 -12.22 4.11 -1.26
N GLY A 122 -11.97 5.39 -1.51
CA GLY A 122 -11.81 5.90 -2.88
C GLY A 122 -10.38 5.65 -3.34
N VAL A 123 -10.22 5.00 -4.50
CA VAL A 123 -8.91 4.58 -5.01
C VAL A 123 -8.76 4.94 -6.48
N SER A 124 -7.72 5.71 -6.78
CA SER A 124 -7.22 5.92 -8.15
C SER A 124 -6.57 4.63 -8.68
N ALA A 125 -6.89 4.23 -9.91
CA ALA A 125 -6.33 3.03 -10.54
C ALA A 125 -4.81 3.11 -10.68
N TYR A 126 -4.29 4.28 -11.03
CA TYR A 126 -2.85 4.54 -11.14
C TYR A 126 -2.15 4.30 -9.79
N ILE A 127 -2.71 4.83 -8.71
CA ILE A 127 -2.15 4.67 -7.37
C ILE A 127 -2.29 3.24 -6.85
N SER A 128 -3.42 2.60 -7.13
CA SER A 128 -3.61 1.17 -6.84
C SER A 128 -2.53 0.33 -7.51
N THR A 129 -2.20 0.66 -8.77
CA THR A 129 -1.16 -0.05 -9.54
C THR A 129 0.21 0.09 -8.88
N ILE A 130 0.59 1.29 -8.45
CA ILE A 130 1.86 1.50 -7.73
C ILE A 130 1.89 0.65 -6.44
N ALA A 131 0.84 0.72 -5.63
CA ALA A 131 0.77 -0.02 -4.37
C ALA A 131 0.81 -1.54 -4.56
N GLN A 132 0.18 -2.07 -5.61
CA GLN A 132 0.22 -3.50 -5.94
C GLN A 132 1.62 -3.98 -6.38
N ASN A 133 2.47 -3.06 -6.85
CA ASN A 133 3.85 -3.33 -7.23
C ASN A 133 4.85 -3.15 -6.09
N ALA A 134 4.41 -2.87 -4.86
CA ALA A 134 5.30 -2.79 -3.70
C ALA A 134 5.97 -4.14 -3.46
N LEU A 135 7.31 -4.19 -3.52
CA LEU A 135 8.09 -5.40 -3.33
C LEU A 135 7.92 -5.91 -1.89
N MET A 136 7.99 -4.98 -0.93
CA MET A 136 7.96 -5.26 0.50
C MET A 136 6.83 -4.53 1.25
N SER A 137 6.50 -5.01 2.44
CA SER A 137 5.45 -4.41 3.27
C SER A 137 5.79 -3.01 3.76
N SER A 138 7.04 -2.75 4.13
CA SER A 138 7.50 -1.39 4.50
C SER A 138 7.33 -0.40 3.36
N GLU A 139 7.65 -0.80 2.12
CA GLU A 139 7.38 -0.01 0.92
C GLU A 139 5.88 0.23 0.73
N PHE A 140 5.05 -0.81 0.90
CA PHE A 140 3.60 -0.69 0.83
C PHE A 140 3.07 0.30 1.89
N PHE A 141 3.52 0.21 3.14
CA PHE A 141 3.09 1.13 4.20
C PHE A 141 3.58 2.56 3.98
N LEU A 142 4.76 2.73 3.39
CA LEU A 142 5.23 4.05 2.94
C LEU A 142 4.28 4.66 1.91
N TYR A 143 3.79 3.87 0.95
CA TYR A 143 2.78 4.33 -0.01
C TYR A 143 1.44 4.61 0.62
N VAL A 144 1.03 3.85 1.63
CA VAL A 144 -0.19 4.15 2.39
C VAL A 144 -0.04 5.49 3.11
N TYR A 145 1.13 5.78 3.71
CA TYR A 145 1.40 7.07 4.33
C TYR A 145 1.24 8.22 3.33
N TYR A 146 1.94 8.15 2.19
CA TYR A 146 1.82 9.16 1.15
C TYR A 146 0.42 9.24 0.56
N GLY A 147 -0.25 8.10 0.41
CA GLY A 147 -1.59 8.02 -0.15
C GLY A 147 -2.63 8.76 0.68
N LEU A 148 -2.53 8.63 2.01
CA LEU A 148 -3.42 9.24 3.00
C LEU A 148 -2.95 10.63 3.48
N ASN A 149 -1.68 10.96 3.31
CA ASN A 149 -1.08 12.24 3.72
C ASN A 149 -0.29 12.85 2.56
N THR A 150 -0.98 13.20 1.48
CA THR A 150 -0.36 13.75 0.27
C THR A 150 0.25 15.12 0.47
N ALA A 151 -0.13 15.83 1.53
CA ALA A 151 0.56 17.03 1.99
C ALA A 151 2.04 16.75 2.35
N ALA A 152 2.38 15.52 2.74
CA ALA A 152 3.79 15.09 2.90
C ALA A 152 4.57 15.02 1.58
N LEU A 153 3.92 15.22 0.43
CA LEU A 153 4.57 15.36 -0.88
C LEU A 153 4.35 16.76 -1.48
N GLY A 154 3.76 17.69 -0.73
CA GLY A 154 3.34 19.00 -1.22
C GLY A 154 2.17 18.93 -2.22
N VAL A 155 1.40 17.83 -2.23
CA VAL A 155 0.29 17.62 -3.17
C VAL A 155 -1.05 17.94 -2.49
N LYS A 156 -1.86 18.79 -3.13
CA LYS A 156 -3.19 19.24 -2.64
C LYS A 156 -4.36 18.37 -3.14
N TYR A 157 -4.08 17.09 -3.36
CA TYR A 157 -5.01 16.09 -3.88
C TYR A 157 -4.72 14.76 -3.19
N ASN A 158 -5.75 14.04 -2.75
CA ASN A 158 -5.56 12.72 -2.13
C ASN A 158 -5.31 11.67 -3.21
N LEU A 159 -4.34 10.78 -3.00
CA LEU A 159 -4.09 9.65 -3.91
C LEU A 159 -4.96 8.44 -3.54
N PHE A 160 -5.36 8.38 -2.27
CA PHE A 160 -6.16 7.34 -1.66
C PHE A 160 -6.90 7.92 -0.46
N SER A 161 -8.11 7.44 -0.16
CA SER A 161 -8.88 7.97 0.98
C SER A 161 -9.76 6.93 1.66
N TYR A 162 -10.25 7.30 2.85
CA TYR A 162 -11.32 6.60 3.54
C TYR A 162 -12.44 7.57 3.95
N VAL A 163 -13.68 7.10 3.81
CA VAL A 163 -14.89 7.83 4.10
C VAL A 163 -15.83 6.97 4.97
N PRO A 164 -16.05 7.35 6.26
CA PRO A 164 -15.28 8.33 7.01
C PRO A 164 -13.84 7.82 7.27
N LEU A 165 -12.90 8.72 7.55
CA LEU A 165 -11.54 8.32 7.95
C LEU A 165 -11.59 7.60 9.31
N PRO A 166 -11.13 6.35 9.42
CA PRO A 166 -11.05 5.64 10.70
C PRO A 166 -10.25 6.44 11.74
N PRO A 167 -10.72 6.59 12.99
CA PRO A 167 -10.03 7.39 14.00
C PRO A 167 -8.58 6.95 14.25
N ILE A 168 -8.31 5.64 14.23
CA ILE A 168 -6.95 5.12 14.41
C ILE A 168 -5.99 5.59 13.30
N LEU A 169 -6.46 5.65 12.05
CA LEU A 169 -5.65 6.14 10.94
C LEU A 169 -5.36 7.63 11.09
N ARG A 170 -6.33 8.42 11.59
CA ARG A 170 -6.08 9.84 11.89
C ARG A 170 -4.96 10.02 12.91
N THR A 171 -4.94 9.21 13.98
CA THR A 171 -3.87 9.24 14.98
C THR A 171 -2.52 8.86 14.36
N LEU A 172 -2.48 7.78 13.57
CA LEU A 172 -1.25 7.31 12.94
C LEU A 172 -0.67 8.33 11.94
N LEU A 173 -1.52 9.01 11.14
CA LEU A 173 -1.07 10.01 10.18
C LEU A 173 -0.49 11.27 10.84
N GLY A 174 -0.76 11.51 12.13
CA GLY A 174 -0.12 12.57 12.90
C GLY A 174 1.30 12.23 13.38
N LEU A 175 1.76 11.00 13.18
CA LEU A 175 3.12 10.57 13.50
C LEU A 175 4.10 10.96 12.38
N THR A 176 5.40 10.91 12.70
CA THR A 176 6.43 10.98 11.66
C THR A 176 6.29 9.78 10.72
N GLN A 177 6.71 9.93 9.46
CA GLN A 177 6.71 8.82 8.50
C GLN A 177 7.46 7.59 9.03
N GLU A 178 8.64 7.79 9.61
CA GLU A 178 9.45 6.71 10.18
C GLU A 178 8.65 5.92 11.23
N THR A 179 8.01 6.64 12.16
CA THR A 179 7.17 6.02 13.19
C THR A 179 5.95 5.33 12.56
N PHE A 180 5.30 5.96 11.58
CA PHE A 180 4.12 5.41 10.92
C PHE A 180 4.43 4.05 10.30
N VAL A 181 5.48 3.97 9.47
CA VAL A 181 5.86 2.72 8.79
C VAL A 181 6.23 1.64 9.80
N LYS A 182 7.01 1.97 10.83
CA LYS A 182 7.35 1.04 11.92
C LYS A 182 6.10 0.52 12.64
N ARG A 183 5.17 1.41 13.03
CA ARG A 183 3.92 1.04 13.71
C ARG A 183 3.02 0.19 12.84
N MET A 184 2.94 0.48 11.54
CA MET A 184 2.17 -0.36 10.61
C MET A 184 2.77 -1.76 10.48
N SER A 185 4.10 -1.88 10.39
CA SER A 185 4.78 -3.18 10.45
C SER A 185 4.56 -3.91 11.77
N GLU A 186 4.54 -3.22 12.91
CA GLU A 186 4.19 -3.81 14.21
C GLU A 186 2.75 -4.31 14.26
N LEU A 187 1.79 -3.47 13.87
CA LEU A 187 0.36 -3.75 13.95
C LEU A 187 -0.08 -4.90 13.04
N PHE A 188 0.43 -4.94 11.81
CA PHE A 188 -0.01 -5.91 10.81
C PHE A 188 0.88 -7.15 10.73
N LEU A 189 2.15 -7.02 11.10
CA LEU A 189 3.16 -8.04 10.87
C LEU A 189 3.98 -8.37 12.13
N GLY A 190 3.65 -7.83 13.30
CA GLY A 190 4.36 -8.15 14.55
C GLY A 190 5.82 -7.67 14.58
N GLY A 191 6.17 -6.63 13.82
CA GLY A 191 7.54 -6.10 13.74
C GLY A 191 8.37 -6.76 12.65
N TYR A 192 7.73 -7.50 11.75
CA TYR A 192 8.35 -8.09 10.57
C TYR A 192 8.09 -7.28 9.31
N ASN A 193 8.85 -7.59 8.28
CA ASN A 193 8.67 -7.11 6.92
C ASN A 193 8.52 -8.33 6.00
N THR A 194 7.57 -8.29 5.06
CA THR A 194 7.40 -9.38 4.11
C THR A 194 7.79 -8.94 2.71
N ILE A 195 8.40 -9.84 1.94
CA ILE A 195 8.44 -9.76 0.48
C ILE A 195 7.16 -10.43 0.00
N HIS A 196 6.29 -9.66 -0.65
CA HIS A 196 4.91 -10.12 -0.85
C HIS A 196 4.84 -11.27 -1.86
N LYS A 197 4.00 -12.25 -1.55
CA LYS A 197 3.52 -13.21 -2.55
C LYS A 197 2.50 -12.57 -3.49
N TYR A 198 2.31 -13.16 -4.66
CA TYR A 198 1.19 -12.78 -5.52
C TYR A 198 -0.14 -13.30 -5.00
N ALA A 199 -1.19 -12.49 -5.21
CA ALA A 199 -2.56 -12.86 -4.91
C ALA A 199 -3.17 -13.77 -6.00
N CYS A 200 -2.66 -13.72 -7.23
CA CYS A 200 -3.13 -14.49 -8.37
C CYS A 200 -1.98 -15.28 -9.01
N SER A 201 -2.31 -16.30 -9.79
CA SER A 201 -1.32 -17.10 -10.51
C SER A 201 -0.65 -16.31 -11.64
N GLU A 202 0.55 -16.74 -12.06
CA GLU A 202 1.27 -16.12 -13.19
C GLU A 202 0.47 -16.12 -14.48
N LYS A 203 -0.38 -17.14 -14.68
CA LYS A 203 -1.28 -17.22 -15.83
C LYS A 203 -2.25 -16.02 -15.89
N LYS A 204 -2.78 -15.59 -14.74
CA LYS A 204 -3.73 -14.46 -14.65
C LYS A 204 -3.05 -13.11 -14.79
N ILE A 205 -1.85 -12.97 -14.20
CA ILE A 205 -1.15 -11.67 -14.09
C ILE A 205 0.31 -11.76 -14.58
N PRO A 206 0.56 -12.20 -15.82
CA PRO A 206 1.92 -12.51 -16.29
C PRO A 206 2.83 -11.28 -16.32
N ASN A 207 2.27 -10.09 -16.59
CA ASN A 207 3.05 -8.86 -16.61
C ASN A 207 3.47 -8.44 -15.20
N LEU A 208 2.61 -8.63 -14.21
CA LEU A 208 2.93 -8.34 -12.82
C LEU A 208 4.05 -9.27 -12.32
N PHE A 209 4.01 -10.56 -12.70
CA PHE A 209 5.09 -11.53 -12.45
C PHE A 209 6.43 -11.07 -13.02
N LYS A 210 6.46 -10.62 -14.27
CA LYS A 210 7.66 -10.06 -14.92
C LYS A 210 8.17 -8.80 -14.22
N ILE A 211 7.27 -7.90 -13.84
CA ILE A 211 7.64 -6.64 -13.17
C ILE A 211 8.31 -6.92 -11.83
N ARG A 212 7.75 -7.77 -10.95
CA ARG A 212 8.47 -7.99 -9.69
C ARG A 212 9.71 -8.84 -9.83
N LYS A 213 9.78 -9.76 -10.81
CA LYS A 213 11.04 -10.44 -11.09
C LYS A 213 12.13 -9.41 -11.42
N PHE A 214 11.80 -8.44 -12.28
CA PHE A 214 12.69 -7.33 -12.59
C PHE A 214 13.04 -6.50 -11.34
N GLN A 215 12.05 -6.12 -10.53
CA GLN A 215 12.28 -5.35 -9.29
C GLN A 215 13.11 -6.11 -8.26
N TRP A 216 12.91 -7.42 -8.13
CA TRP A 216 13.72 -8.27 -7.28
C TRP A 216 15.17 -8.23 -7.74
N GLU A 217 15.43 -8.47 -9.03
CA GLU A 217 16.78 -8.54 -9.58
C GLU A 217 17.53 -7.18 -9.60
N HIS A 218 16.83 -6.07 -9.79
CA HIS A 218 17.45 -4.77 -10.06
C HIS A 218 17.22 -3.70 -8.98
N GLY A 219 16.21 -3.90 -8.13
CA GLY A 219 15.81 -2.95 -7.11
C GLY A 219 14.40 -2.38 -7.32
N GLN A 220 13.96 -1.60 -6.33
CA GLN A 220 12.59 -1.10 -6.29
C GLN A 220 12.32 -0.08 -7.42
N PHE A 221 11.13 -0.18 -8.02
CA PHE A 221 10.72 0.73 -9.09
C PHE A 221 10.36 2.11 -8.53
N TYR A 222 9.68 2.16 -7.41
CA TYR A 222 9.47 3.39 -6.66
C TYR A 222 9.79 3.03 -5.20
N PRO A 223 10.41 3.90 -4.41
CA PRO A 223 11.32 4.91 -4.92
C PRO A 223 12.49 4.28 -5.72
N HIS A 224 12.90 4.91 -6.84
CA HIS A 224 13.91 4.34 -7.76
C HIS A 224 15.27 4.18 -7.09
N VAL A 225 15.75 2.94 -6.97
CA VAL A 225 17.03 2.63 -6.32
C VAL A 225 17.63 1.36 -6.90
N LYS A 226 18.97 1.30 -6.94
CA LYS A 226 19.69 0.09 -7.33
C LYS A 226 19.83 -0.82 -6.11
N GLY A 227 19.30 -2.03 -6.21
CA GLY A 227 19.21 -2.98 -5.09
C GLY A 227 17.95 -2.80 -4.25
N ILE A 228 17.79 -3.62 -3.21
CA ILE A 228 16.59 -3.64 -2.37
C ILE A 228 16.89 -2.87 -1.09
N LEU A 229 16.18 -1.77 -0.83
CA LEU A 229 16.44 -0.99 0.37
C LEU A 229 15.96 -1.75 1.61
N PRO A 230 16.73 -1.74 2.72
CA PRO A 230 16.25 -2.24 3.99
C PRO A 230 14.95 -1.54 4.45
N PRO A 231 14.03 -2.24 5.14
CA PRO A 231 12.77 -1.66 5.63
C PRO A 231 12.98 -0.42 6.51
N SER A 232 14.01 -0.43 7.35
CA SER A 232 14.39 0.70 8.21
C SER A 232 14.85 1.92 7.42
N VAL A 233 15.49 1.72 6.27
CA VAL A 233 15.92 2.79 5.35
C VAL A 233 14.72 3.35 4.60
N LEU A 234 13.84 2.48 4.10
CA LEU A 234 12.59 2.88 3.43
C LEU A 234 11.70 3.73 4.34
N ALA A 235 11.54 3.35 5.60
CA ALA A 235 10.76 4.12 6.57
C ALA A 235 11.27 5.57 6.74
N ARG A 236 12.57 5.77 6.53
CA ARG A 236 13.28 7.05 6.68
C ARG A 236 13.53 7.77 5.36
N ALA A 237 12.97 7.26 4.26
CA ALA A 237 13.15 7.85 2.94
C ALA A 237 12.60 9.28 2.90
N ILE A 238 13.34 10.19 2.27
CA ILE A 238 12.92 11.58 2.09
C ILE A 238 12.48 11.79 0.65
N PRO A 239 11.18 12.01 0.39
CA PRO A 239 10.67 12.15 -0.96
C PRO A 239 11.09 13.47 -1.60
N PRO A 240 11.08 13.58 -2.93
CA PRO A 240 10.92 14.86 -3.59
C PRO A 240 9.54 15.44 -3.24
N SER A 241 9.45 16.76 -3.04
CA SER A 241 8.19 17.42 -2.65
C SER A 241 7.93 18.67 -3.48
N LEU A 242 6.67 18.90 -3.84
CA LEU A 242 6.24 20.10 -4.58
C LEU A 242 6.30 21.38 -3.74
N GLU A 243 6.24 21.24 -2.41
CA GLU A 243 6.33 22.35 -1.46
C GLU A 243 7.52 22.10 -0.49
N PRO A 244 8.09 23.14 0.14
CA PRO A 244 9.09 22.96 1.17
C PRO A 244 8.55 22.12 2.33
N ILE A 245 9.36 21.19 2.83
CA ILE A 245 8.95 20.23 3.86
C ILE A 245 9.87 20.32 5.09
N ASN A 246 9.34 19.95 6.26
CA ASN A 246 10.15 19.88 7.47
C ASN A 246 10.66 18.46 7.70
N LEU A 247 11.96 18.30 7.94
CA LEU A 247 12.58 16.98 8.14
C LEU A 247 11.95 16.20 9.33
N ARG A 248 11.47 16.91 10.36
CA ARG A 248 10.82 16.31 11.53
C ARG A 248 9.48 15.65 11.22
N GLN A 249 8.89 15.94 10.06
CA GLN A 249 7.69 15.23 9.59
C GLN A 249 8.02 13.79 9.18
N TYR A 250 9.28 13.51 8.80
CA TYR A 250 9.68 12.21 8.25
C TYR A 250 10.47 11.38 9.26
N LEU A 251 11.34 12.03 10.03
CA LEU A 251 12.28 11.35 10.91
C LEU A 251 11.90 11.54 12.38
N GLU A 252 11.81 10.43 13.10
CA GLU A 252 11.77 10.41 14.56
C GLU A 252 13.19 10.28 15.12
N THR A 253 14.00 9.43 14.50
CA THR A 253 15.40 9.22 14.89
C THR A 253 16.29 10.20 14.14
N PRO A 254 17.23 10.90 14.83
CA PRO A 254 18.20 11.76 14.15
C PRO A 254 18.94 11.03 13.01
N PRO A 255 19.20 11.69 11.87
CA PRO A 255 19.94 11.09 10.76
C PRO A 255 21.36 10.70 11.19
N SER A 256 21.92 9.67 10.54
CA SER A 256 23.35 9.39 10.61
C SER A 256 24.16 10.59 10.11
N LYS A 257 25.47 10.61 10.39
CA LYS A 257 26.33 11.71 9.91
C LYS A 257 26.33 11.75 8.38
N GLU A 258 26.46 10.59 7.76
CA GLU A 258 26.50 10.41 6.32
C GLU A 258 25.16 10.80 5.68
N PHE A 259 24.03 10.47 6.32
CA PHE A 259 22.72 10.88 5.84
C PHE A 259 22.50 12.39 5.98
N LEU A 260 22.96 12.99 7.08
CA LEU A 260 22.87 14.43 7.26
C LEU A 260 23.70 15.17 6.20
N GLU A 261 24.92 14.71 5.91
CA GLU A 261 25.76 15.25 4.82
C GLU A 261 25.08 15.14 3.45
N LEU A 262 24.40 14.03 3.17
CA LEU A 262 23.59 13.86 1.95
C LEU A 262 22.40 14.83 1.90
N LEU A 263 21.67 14.98 3.00
CA LEU A 263 20.52 15.89 3.10
C LEU A 263 20.93 17.35 2.91
N GLU A 264 22.12 17.74 3.38
CA GLU A 264 22.68 19.07 3.16
C GLU A 264 23.12 19.28 1.70
N SER A 265 23.92 18.36 1.18
CA SER A 265 24.57 18.52 -0.12
C SER A 265 23.64 18.30 -1.31
N GLU A 266 22.76 17.30 -1.25
CA GLU A 266 21.83 16.96 -2.33
C GLU A 266 20.40 17.42 -2.04
N GLY A 267 20.00 17.40 -0.77
CA GLY A 267 18.66 17.81 -0.35
C GLY A 267 18.47 19.31 -0.16
N GLY A 268 19.56 20.06 0.04
CA GLY A 268 19.52 21.49 0.36
C GLY A 268 19.00 21.78 1.77
N LEU A 269 19.17 20.86 2.73
CA LEU A 269 18.68 21.01 4.10
C LEU A 269 19.22 22.27 4.77
N ASN A 270 18.30 23.15 5.20
CA ASN A 270 18.64 24.26 6.07
C ASN A 270 18.72 23.77 7.53
N LYS A 271 19.91 23.81 8.14
CA LYS A 271 20.14 23.34 9.52
C LYS A 271 19.39 24.14 10.58
N GLU A 272 19.21 25.43 10.35
CA GLU A 272 18.60 26.32 11.34
C GLU A 272 17.09 26.06 11.41
N THR A 273 16.45 25.85 10.26
CA THR A 273 14.99 25.65 10.18
C THR A 273 14.58 24.18 10.13
N GLY A 274 15.49 23.27 9.77
CA GLY A 274 15.21 21.86 9.51
C GLY A 274 14.36 21.65 8.25
N GLN A 275 14.31 22.63 7.35
CA GLN A 275 13.50 22.59 6.14
C GLN A 275 14.31 22.11 4.94
N LEU A 276 13.66 21.30 4.11
CA LEU A 276 14.12 20.95 2.78
C LEU A 276 13.34 21.76 1.74
N PRO A 277 14.02 22.37 0.76
CA PRO A 277 13.39 23.09 -0.35
C PRO A 277 12.55 22.18 -1.27
N SER A 278 11.71 22.79 -2.09
CA SER A 278 10.84 22.08 -3.05
C SER A 278 11.62 21.58 -4.27
N ILE A 279 10.96 20.76 -5.10
CA ILE A 279 11.52 20.33 -6.39
C ILE A 279 11.73 21.49 -7.36
N GLU A 280 10.98 22.59 -7.25
CA GLU A 280 11.14 23.75 -8.13
C GLU A 280 12.45 24.48 -7.85
N GLU A 281 12.87 24.50 -6.59
CA GLU A 281 14.13 25.12 -6.17
C GLU A 281 15.34 24.20 -6.39
N THR A 282 15.17 22.89 -6.17
CA THR A 282 16.29 21.92 -6.21
C THR A 282 16.46 21.18 -7.53
N GLY A 283 15.39 21.04 -8.32
CA GLY A 283 15.34 20.11 -9.44
C GLY A 283 15.43 18.62 -9.05
N ARG A 284 15.31 18.28 -7.76
CA ARG A 284 15.47 16.90 -7.27
C ARG A 284 14.19 16.08 -7.46
N PHE A 285 14.24 15.12 -8.38
CA PHE A 285 13.11 14.18 -8.65
C PHE A 285 13.28 12.78 -8.04
N HIS A 286 14.37 12.54 -7.30
CA HIS A 286 14.65 11.25 -6.67
C HIS A 286 14.53 11.34 -5.14
N PHE A 287 14.33 10.19 -4.51
CA PHE A 287 14.29 10.05 -3.07
C PHE A 287 15.71 10.06 -2.48
N LEU A 288 15.86 10.62 -1.29
CA LEU A 288 17.10 10.51 -0.53
C LEU A 288 16.94 9.42 0.54
N PHE A 289 17.99 8.61 0.68
CA PHE A 289 18.03 7.48 1.62
C PHE A 289 19.28 7.58 2.47
N ASP A 290 19.25 6.96 3.65
CA ASP A 290 20.41 6.89 4.53
C ASP A 290 21.53 6.06 3.86
N PRO A 291 22.64 6.69 3.41
CA PRO A 291 23.69 6.00 2.68
C PRO A 291 24.59 5.17 3.61
N SER A 292 24.43 5.30 4.95
CA SER A 292 25.21 4.51 5.90
C SER A 292 24.76 3.04 5.96
N VAL A 293 23.68 2.68 5.27
CA VAL A 293 23.13 1.32 5.26
C VAL A 293 23.14 0.79 3.84
N GLU A 294 23.84 -0.32 3.63
CA GLU A 294 23.96 -0.94 2.31
C GLU A 294 22.63 -1.54 1.83
N PRO A 295 22.25 -1.32 0.55
CA PRO A 295 21.14 -2.03 -0.07
C PRO A 295 21.33 -3.55 -0.06
N LEU A 296 20.26 -4.28 0.24
CA LEU A 296 20.21 -5.73 0.21
C LEU A 296 20.34 -6.23 -1.24
N GLN A 297 20.98 -7.38 -1.43
CA GLN A 297 21.16 -7.99 -2.75
C GLN A 297 20.40 -9.31 -2.86
N PRO A 298 19.70 -9.58 -3.97
CA PRO A 298 18.94 -10.82 -4.18
C PRO A 298 19.74 -12.10 -3.95
N LYS A 299 21.03 -12.06 -4.29
CA LYS A 299 21.96 -13.20 -4.15
C LYS A 299 22.21 -13.60 -2.69
N ASP A 300 21.99 -12.69 -1.75
CA ASP A 300 22.20 -12.93 -0.32
C ASP A 300 20.99 -13.64 0.31
N PHE A 301 19.84 -13.63 -0.38
CA PHE A 301 18.62 -14.30 0.07
C PHE A 301 18.56 -15.76 -0.42
N PRO A 302 17.78 -16.62 0.27
CA PRO A 302 17.32 -17.87 -0.31
C PRO A 302 16.50 -17.61 -1.58
N PRO A 303 16.41 -18.58 -2.52
CA PRO A 303 15.61 -18.42 -3.73
C PRO A 303 14.17 -17.98 -3.42
N LEU A 304 13.73 -16.90 -4.06
CA LEU A 304 12.37 -16.39 -3.89
C LEU A 304 11.38 -17.21 -4.72
N ASP A 305 10.43 -17.85 -4.06
CA ASP A 305 9.20 -18.34 -4.70
C ASP A 305 8.15 -17.21 -4.65
N PRO A 306 7.81 -16.57 -5.79
CA PRO A 306 6.87 -15.46 -5.81
C PRO A 306 5.43 -15.83 -5.40
N ASN A 307 5.10 -17.12 -5.35
CA ASN A 307 3.80 -17.59 -4.87
C ASN A 307 3.77 -17.78 -3.35
N LYS A 308 4.93 -17.82 -2.69
CA LYS A 308 5.06 -17.96 -1.23
C LYS A 308 5.47 -16.66 -0.55
N GLY A 309 6.29 -15.85 -1.21
CA GLY A 309 6.92 -14.68 -0.60
C GLY A 309 7.98 -15.08 0.43
N GLN A 310 8.44 -14.11 1.21
CA GLN A 310 9.38 -14.34 2.32
C GLN A 310 9.08 -13.39 3.49
N ILE A 311 9.52 -13.74 4.69
CA ILE A 311 9.34 -12.94 5.90
C ILE A 311 10.71 -12.67 6.52
N TRP A 312 10.93 -11.44 6.97
CA TRP A 312 12.22 -11.00 7.51
C TRP A 312 12.02 -10.03 8.68
N PRO A 313 13.00 -9.89 9.60
CA PRO A 313 12.96 -8.86 10.62
C PRO A 313 12.89 -7.46 9.99
N PHE A 314 12.20 -6.52 10.63
CA PHE A 314 12.15 -5.15 10.12
C PHE A 314 13.52 -4.45 10.16
N ASP A 315 14.37 -4.80 11.12
CA ASP A 315 15.72 -4.24 11.30
C ASP A 315 16.79 -4.92 10.42
N ILE A 316 16.38 -5.64 9.38
CA ILE A 316 17.30 -6.39 8.52
C ILE A 316 18.33 -5.49 7.85
N THR A 317 19.59 -5.94 7.86
CA THR A 317 20.71 -5.38 7.11
C THR A 317 21.30 -6.46 6.22
N ARG A 318 22.15 -6.10 5.26
CA ARG A 318 22.80 -7.07 4.38
C ARG A 318 23.57 -8.15 5.17
N GLU A 319 24.39 -7.73 6.14
CA GLU A 319 25.09 -8.62 7.07
C GLU A 319 24.13 -9.55 7.85
N LYS A 320 22.99 -9.03 8.31
CA LYS A 320 22.00 -9.84 9.04
C LYS A 320 21.35 -10.90 8.13
N VAL A 321 21.06 -10.57 6.86
CA VAL A 321 20.58 -11.55 5.86
C VAL A 321 21.61 -12.68 5.72
N GLU A 322 22.87 -12.31 5.43
CA GLU A 322 23.96 -13.25 5.19
C GLU A 322 24.11 -14.24 6.35
N ILE A 323 24.18 -13.73 7.59
CA ILE A 323 24.29 -14.57 8.79
C ILE A 323 23.04 -15.46 8.96
N MET A 324 21.83 -14.93 8.82
CA MET A 324 20.62 -15.73 8.98
C MET A 324 20.57 -16.89 7.97
N VAL A 325 20.95 -16.64 6.72
CA VAL A 325 20.97 -17.64 5.65
C VAL A 325 22.09 -18.67 5.87
N GLU A 326 23.28 -18.24 6.28
CA GLU A 326 24.39 -19.13 6.65
C GLU A 326 24.01 -20.08 7.80
N GLU A 327 23.23 -19.60 8.76
CA GLU A 327 22.69 -20.42 9.86
C GLU A 327 21.52 -21.32 9.44
N GLY A 328 21.04 -21.20 8.20
CA GLY A 328 20.04 -22.08 7.60
C GLY A 328 18.62 -21.53 7.61
N TYR A 329 18.42 -20.21 7.78
CA TYR A 329 17.12 -19.59 7.59
C TYR A 329 16.73 -19.56 6.10
N ASP A 330 15.50 -19.97 5.78
CA ASP A 330 15.01 -20.15 4.41
C ASP A 330 14.02 -19.06 3.95
N GLY A 331 13.80 -18.02 4.78
CA GLY A 331 12.83 -16.96 4.48
C GLY A 331 11.37 -17.34 4.71
N SER A 332 11.07 -18.55 5.20
CA SER A 332 9.69 -19.05 5.36
C SER A 332 8.91 -18.42 6.53
N GLY A 333 9.58 -17.69 7.42
CA GLY A 333 9.03 -17.25 8.70
C GLY A 333 9.19 -18.26 9.84
N LYS A 334 9.54 -19.53 9.55
CA LYS A 334 9.73 -20.54 10.59
C LYS A 334 10.96 -20.25 11.44
N ASN A 335 10.81 -20.23 12.76
CA ASN A 335 11.88 -19.91 13.72
C ASN A 335 12.56 -18.55 13.46
N LEU A 336 11.84 -17.59 12.85
CA LEU A 336 12.40 -16.31 12.45
C LEU A 336 13.08 -15.56 13.62
N GLU A 337 12.44 -15.53 14.80
CA GLU A 337 13.00 -14.90 16.00
C GLU A 337 14.32 -15.52 16.45
N TYR A 338 14.43 -16.84 16.38
CA TYR A 338 15.66 -17.55 16.74
C TYR A 338 16.82 -17.12 15.82
N TYR A 339 16.61 -17.16 14.51
CA TYR A 339 17.64 -16.77 13.54
C TYR A 339 17.99 -15.28 13.63
N SER A 340 16.99 -14.43 13.83
CA SER A 340 17.21 -12.99 14.01
C SER A 340 18.09 -12.72 15.24
N LYS A 341 17.76 -13.30 16.40
CA LYS A 341 18.54 -13.13 17.65
C LYS A 341 19.95 -13.71 17.53
N LEU A 342 20.09 -14.85 16.85
CA LEU A 342 21.39 -15.46 16.60
C LEU A 342 22.27 -14.55 15.72
N ALA A 343 21.69 -13.96 14.68
CA ALA A 343 22.40 -13.00 13.84
C ALA A 343 22.80 -11.74 14.62
N ASP A 344 21.88 -11.16 15.41
CA ASP A 344 22.19 -10.00 16.25
C ASP A 344 23.34 -10.29 17.24
N LYS A 345 23.37 -11.49 17.83
CA LYS A 345 24.47 -11.93 18.71
C LYS A 345 25.80 -12.03 17.95
N LYS A 346 25.80 -12.57 16.73
CA LYS A 346 27.00 -12.69 15.89
C LYS A 346 27.52 -11.35 15.39
N MET A 347 26.64 -10.39 15.15
CA MET A 347 26.98 -8.99 14.86
C MET A 347 27.46 -8.21 16.10
N GLY A 348 27.46 -8.83 17.29
CA GLY A 348 27.90 -8.19 18.53
C GLY A 348 26.88 -7.21 19.13
N LYS A 349 25.62 -7.24 18.70
CA LYS A 349 24.56 -6.45 19.33
C LYS A 349 24.19 -7.06 20.68
N LYS A 350 23.82 -6.20 21.64
CA LYS A 350 23.21 -6.67 22.90
C LYS A 350 21.84 -7.26 22.56
N VAL A 351 21.66 -8.54 22.89
CA VAL A 351 20.38 -9.24 22.78
C VAL A 351 19.87 -9.43 24.20
N ASP A 352 18.76 -8.77 24.53
CA ASP A 352 18.08 -8.91 25.83
C ASP A 352 17.26 -10.22 25.88
#